data_AF-A0AAJ5F4D5-F1
#
_entry.id   AF-A0AAJ5F4D5-F1
#
_cell.length_a   1.000
_cell.length_b   1.000
_cell.length_c   1.000
_cell.angle_alpha   90.00
_cell.angle_beta   90.00
_cell.angle_gamma   90.00
#
_symmetry.space_group_name_H-M   'P 1'
#
loop_
_entity.id
_entity.type
_entity.pdbx_description
1 polymer ?
#
loop_
_entity_poly.entity_id
_entity_poly.type
_entity_poly.pdbx_seq_one_letter_code
_entity_poly.pdbx_strand_id
1 'polypeptide(L)'
;MNVREYYAYLSAAREQLWNFLRALPAADLDRPLLEGDRFHNIKDLLLHIVDVEDHWVQTVALGDGVASRYPHDWVRPQAEQYDLGWITRYGQEVSAKTRAFLATDPDLSRPVKLVQDDPASDTVTLDQLLWHVMTHEVRHTAQIVTLIRQLGHTPPWLDYLRFVRPQPVPVAASANEAEADEEL
;
A
#
# COMPACT_ATOMS: atom_id res chain seq x y z
N MET A 1 -17.24 -3.98 -6.61
CA MET A 1 -15.89 -3.99 -6.01
C MET A 1 -15.53 -5.42 -5.68
N ASN A 2 -14.63 -6.01 -6.47
CA ASN A 2 -14.00 -7.30 -6.16
C ASN A 2 -12.57 -7.09 -5.64
N VAL A 3 -11.87 -8.18 -5.30
CA VAL A 3 -10.49 -8.13 -4.80
C VAL A 3 -9.53 -7.43 -5.76
N ARG A 4 -9.61 -7.69 -7.07
CA ARG A 4 -8.72 -7.07 -8.06
C ARG A 4 -8.94 -5.56 -8.14
N GLU A 5 -10.19 -5.11 -8.19
CA GLU A 5 -10.55 -3.68 -8.21
C GLU A 5 -10.10 -2.97 -6.93
N TYR A 6 -10.35 -3.58 -5.77
CA TYR A 6 -9.96 -3.00 -4.48
C TYR A 6 -8.44 -2.94 -4.31
N TYR A 7 -7.73 -4.00 -4.68
CA TYR A 7 -6.27 -4.04 -4.64
C TYR A 7 -5.63 -3.03 -5.60
N ALA A 8 -6.22 -2.81 -6.79
CA ALA A 8 -5.77 -1.78 -7.71
C ALA A 8 -5.90 -0.37 -7.12
N TYR A 9 -7.03 -0.07 -6.47
CA TYR A 9 -7.21 1.15 -5.71
C TYR A 9 -6.15 1.29 -4.60
N LEU A 10 -5.98 0.27 -3.76
CA LEU A 10 -5.00 0.32 -2.67
C LEU A 10 -3.58 0.51 -3.18
N SER A 11 -3.21 -0.14 -4.27
CA SER A 11 -1.90 0.07 -4.92
C SER A 11 -1.68 1.53 -5.34
N ALA A 12 -2.72 2.18 -5.88
CA ALA A 12 -2.63 3.59 -6.27
C ALA A 12 -2.56 4.53 -5.05
N ALA A 13 -3.37 4.27 -4.01
CA ALA A 13 -3.33 5.02 -2.76
C ALA A 13 -1.98 4.89 -2.04
N ARG A 14 -1.42 3.68 -2.04
CA ARG A 14 -0.09 3.38 -1.48
C ARG A 14 1.01 4.16 -2.19
N GLU A 15 1.02 4.17 -3.52
CA GLU A 15 2.02 4.95 -4.27
C GLU A 15 1.86 6.46 -4.01
N GLN A 16 0.62 6.97 -3.90
CA GLN A 16 0.39 8.37 -3.53
C GLN A 16 0.92 8.69 -2.12
N LEU A 17 0.71 7.80 -1.15
CA LEU A 17 1.29 7.92 0.19
C LEU A 17 2.81 7.88 0.15
N TRP A 18 3.41 6.92 -0.56
CA TRP A 18 4.87 6.80 -0.66
C TRP A 18 5.50 8.03 -1.30
N ASN A 19 4.90 8.57 -2.37
CA ASN A 19 5.35 9.83 -2.97
C ASN A 19 5.35 10.97 -1.96
N PHE A 20 4.31 11.07 -1.13
CA PHE A 20 4.23 12.07 -0.08
C PHE A 20 5.31 11.85 1.00
N LEU A 21 5.49 10.61 1.48
CA LEU A 21 6.49 10.28 2.49
C LEU A 21 7.92 10.59 2.02
N ARG A 22 8.24 10.40 0.73
CA ARG A 22 9.54 10.76 0.16
C ARG A 22 9.86 12.26 0.23
N ALA A 23 8.85 13.11 0.34
CA ALA A 23 9.00 14.56 0.45
C ALA A 23 9.10 15.06 1.91
N LEU A 24 8.84 14.20 2.90
CA LEU A 24 8.95 14.56 4.32
C LEU A 24 10.41 14.55 4.78
N PRO A 25 10.76 15.36 5.81
CA PRO A 25 12.04 15.24 6.49
C PRO A 25 12.26 13.82 7.05
N ALA A 26 13.45 13.26 6.88
CA ALA A 26 13.77 11.92 7.40
C ALA A 26 13.52 11.82 8.92
N ALA A 27 13.88 12.88 9.67
CA ALA A 27 13.66 12.96 11.11
C ALA A 27 12.18 12.88 11.53
N ASP A 28 11.26 13.24 10.65
CA ASP A 28 9.82 13.12 10.90
C ASP A 28 9.33 11.69 10.67
N LEU A 29 9.88 11.00 9.67
CA LEU A 29 9.59 9.58 9.41
C LEU A 29 10.03 8.67 10.57
N ASP A 30 11.15 9.02 11.19
CA ASP A 30 11.79 8.25 12.27
C ASP A 30 11.32 8.68 13.67
N ARG A 31 10.46 9.70 13.77
CA ARG A 31 10.02 10.24 15.07
C ARG A 31 9.22 9.19 15.85
N PRO A 32 9.60 8.85 17.09
CA PRO A 32 8.81 7.94 17.92
C PRO A 32 7.57 8.66 18.46
N LEU A 33 6.43 8.42 17.83
CA LEU A 33 5.13 9.04 18.14
C LEU A 33 4.15 8.04 18.77
N LEU A 34 4.48 6.75 18.76
CA LEU A 34 3.68 5.67 19.33
C LEU A 34 4.41 5.08 20.55
N GLU A 35 3.65 4.77 21.60
CA GLU A 35 4.14 4.16 22.85
C GLU A 35 3.91 2.64 22.89
N GLY A 36 3.88 1.96 21.73
CA GLY A 36 3.65 0.51 21.65
C GLY A 36 4.95 -0.29 21.57
N ASP A 37 4.94 -1.53 22.09
CA ASP A 37 6.13 -2.40 22.12
C ASP A 37 6.71 -2.77 20.73
N ARG A 38 5.89 -2.66 19.69
CA ARG A 38 6.23 -3.12 18.33
C ARG A 38 6.43 -1.99 17.33
N PHE A 39 5.58 -0.97 17.35
CA PHE A 39 5.62 0.13 16.39
C PHE A 39 5.77 1.45 17.13
N HIS A 40 6.75 2.24 16.71
CA HIS A 40 7.09 3.51 17.35
C HIS A 40 6.93 4.69 16.38
N ASN A 41 7.19 4.48 15.09
CA ASN A 41 7.25 5.54 14.09
C ASN A 41 6.52 5.18 12.77
N ILE A 42 6.57 6.09 11.78
CA ILE A 42 5.92 5.90 10.48
C ILE A 42 6.55 4.75 9.71
N LYS A 43 7.88 4.62 9.74
CA LYS A 43 8.58 3.55 9.00
C LYS A 43 8.25 2.17 9.54
N ASP A 44 8.07 2.03 10.85
CA ASP A 44 7.68 0.77 11.49
C ASP A 44 6.35 0.27 10.92
N LEU A 45 5.35 1.16 10.85
CA LEU A 45 4.05 0.84 10.26
C LEU A 45 4.15 0.56 8.76
N LEU A 46 4.99 1.30 8.04
CA LEU A 46 5.16 1.14 6.60
C LEU A 46 5.78 -0.22 6.25
N LEU A 47 6.86 -0.59 6.94
CA LEU A 47 7.51 -1.89 6.78
C LEU A 47 6.54 -3.01 7.13
N HIS A 48 5.81 -2.85 8.24
CA HIS A 48 4.82 -3.85 8.66
C HIS A 48 3.71 -4.10 7.63
N ILE A 49 3.23 -3.07 6.94
CA ILE A 49 2.22 -3.24 5.88
C ILE A 49 2.77 -4.10 4.74
N VAL A 50 4.00 -3.82 4.29
CA VAL A 50 4.67 -4.59 3.21
C VAL A 50 4.85 -6.04 3.63
N ASP A 51 5.31 -6.23 4.86
CA ASP A 51 5.55 -7.51 5.49
C ASP A 51 4.30 -8.38 5.61
N VAL A 52 3.18 -7.81 6.00
CA VAL A 52 1.89 -8.51 6.07
C VAL A 52 1.48 -9.01 4.69
N GLU A 53 1.69 -8.21 3.64
CA GLU A 53 1.40 -8.63 2.27
C GLU A 53 2.34 -9.76 1.81
N ASP A 54 3.65 -9.63 2.00
CA ASP A 54 4.63 -10.66 1.61
C ASP A 54 4.39 -11.97 2.37
N HIS A 55 4.14 -11.88 3.68
CA HIS A 55 3.89 -13.04 4.50
C HIS A 55 2.61 -13.76 4.08
N TRP A 56 1.47 -13.08 4.06
CA TRP A 56 0.20 -13.77 3.81
C TRP A 56 0.01 -14.17 2.35
N VAL A 57 0.33 -13.28 1.42
CA VAL A 57 0.11 -13.54 -0.01
C VAL A 57 1.25 -14.39 -0.56
N GLN A 58 2.48 -13.90 -0.47
CA GLN A 58 3.59 -14.53 -1.17
C GLN A 58 4.09 -15.77 -0.44
N THR A 59 4.17 -15.75 0.89
CA THR A 59 4.67 -16.90 1.66
C THR A 59 3.57 -17.92 1.94
N VAL A 60 2.49 -17.53 2.64
CA VAL A 60 1.46 -18.47 3.09
C VAL A 60 0.60 -18.96 1.92
N ALA A 61 0.12 -18.07 1.05
CA ALA A 61 -0.77 -18.49 -0.02
C ALA A 61 -0.05 -19.06 -1.25
N LEU A 62 1.20 -18.64 -1.52
CA LEU A 62 1.94 -18.97 -2.75
C LEU A 62 3.28 -19.71 -2.55
N GLY A 63 3.84 -19.72 -1.34
CA GLY A 63 5.11 -20.39 -1.05
C GLY A 63 6.35 -19.74 -1.68
N ASP A 64 6.28 -18.47 -2.09
CA ASP A 64 7.31 -17.76 -2.88
C ASP A 64 7.53 -16.32 -2.35
N GLY A 65 7.60 -16.19 -1.01
CA GLY A 65 7.89 -14.94 -0.30
C GLY A 65 9.26 -14.36 -0.62
N VAL A 66 9.40 -13.04 -0.48
CA VAL A 66 10.64 -12.33 -0.85
C VAL A 66 11.41 -11.74 0.34
N ALA A 67 10.87 -11.83 1.56
CA ALA A 67 11.47 -11.31 2.79
C ALA A 67 12.93 -11.74 3.02
N SER A 68 13.35 -12.91 2.53
CA SER A 68 14.75 -13.35 2.61
C SER A 68 15.75 -12.41 1.91
N ARG A 69 15.29 -11.64 0.91
CA ARG A 69 16.07 -10.60 0.21
C ARG A 69 16.02 -9.24 0.90
N TYR A 70 15.13 -9.09 1.88
CA TYR A 70 14.92 -7.89 2.66
C TYR A 70 15.02 -8.22 4.15
N PRO A 71 16.19 -8.64 4.67
CA PRO A 71 16.32 -9.10 6.05
C PRO A 71 15.99 -7.97 7.04
N HIS A 72 15.05 -8.23 7.94
CA HIS A 72 14.64 -7.35 9.03
C HIS A 72 14.03 -8.18 10.17
N ASP A 73 13.85 -7.59 11.35
CA ASP A 73 13.16 -8.23 12.47
C ASP A 73 11.64 -8.01 12.36
N TRP A 74 10.90 -9.10 12.22
CA TRP A 74 9.43 -9.05 12.10
C TRP A 74 8.74 -8.55 13.38
N VAL A 75 9.26 -8.93 14.55
CA VAL A 75 8.64 -8.67 15.86
C VAL A 75 8.95 -7.24 16.30
N ARG A 76 10.17 -6.76 16.06
CA ARG A 76 10.61 -5.39 16.37
C ARG A 76 11.27 -4.78 15.13
N PRO A 77 10.48 -4.20 14.21
CA PRO A 77 11.00 -3.72 12.94
C PRO A 77 12.15 -2.72 13.09
N GLN A 78 12.06 -1.82 14.09
CA GLN A 78 13.04 -0.75 14.34
C GLN A 78 13.41 -0.05 13.04
N ALA A 79 12.38 0.31 12.27
CA ALA A 79 12.52 0.60 10.87
C ALA A 79 13.20 1.96 10.60
N GLU A 80 13.43 2.78 11.64
CA GLU A 80 14.28 3.96 11.60
C GLU A 80 15.70 3.64 11.11
N GLN A 81 16.18 2.40 11.29
CA GLN A 81 17.50 1.97 10.80
C GLN A 81 17.56 1.79 9.28
N TYR A 82 16.41 1.69 8.60
CA TYR A 82 16.34 1.48 7.15
C TYR A 82 16.04 2.78 6.42
N ASP A 83 16.67 2.96 5.26
CA ASP A 83 16.27 4.00 4.32
C ASP A 83 14.82 3.80 3.85
N LEU A 84 14.05 4.87 3.73
CA LEU A 84 12.70 4.81 3.14
C LEU A 84 12.72 4.16 1.74
N GLY A 85 13.78 4.43 0.96
CA GLY A 85 13.99 3.83 -0.34
C GLY A 85 14.14 2.31 -0.30
N TRP A 86 14.68 1.74 0.78
CA TRP A 86 14.76 0.30 0.96
C TRP A 86 13.37 -0.30 1.22
N ILE A 87 12.60 0.28 2.15
CA ILE A 87 11.24 -0.18 2.49
C ILE A 87 10.32 -0.11 1.27
N THR A 88 10.39 0.98 0.51
CA THR A 88 9.56 1.16 -0.69
C THR A 88 9.95 0.22 -1.82
N ARG A 89 11.24 -0.12 -2.01
CA ARG A 89 11.65 -1.16 -2.98
C ARG A 89 11.11 -2.53 -2.62
N TYR A 90 11.17 -2.90 -1.34
CA TYR A 90 10.57 -4.13 -0.84
C TYR A 90 9.06 -4.17 -1.14
N GLY A 91 8.34 -3.11 -0.78
CA GLY A 91 6.91 -2.99 -1.06
C GLY A 91 6.58 -3.04 -2.55
N GLN A 92 7.36 -2.37 -3.39
CA GLN A 92 7.16 -2.39 -4.85
C GLN A 92 7.27 -3.79 -5.43
N GLU A 93 8.24 -4.57 -4.94
CA GLU A 93 8.44 -5.94 -5.38
C GLU A 93 7.27 -6.85 -4.97
N VAL A 94 6.89 -6.81 -3.69
CA VAL A 94 5.76 -7.57 -3.15
C VAL A 94 4.48 -7.23 -3.91
N SER A 95 4.19 -5.94 -4.07
CA SER A 95 3.00 -5.49 -4.80
C SER A 95 3.04 -5.87 -6.29
N ALA A 96 4.22 -5.91 -6.93
CA ALA A 96 4.34 -6.38 -8.31
C ALA A 96 3.99 -7.87 -8.42
N LYS A 97 4.49 -8.71 -7.51
CA LYS A 97 4.14 -10.14 -7.46
C LYS A 97 2.66 -10.35 -7.20
N THR A 98 2.06 -9.63 -6.25
CA THR A 98 0.61 -9.71 -5.98
C THR A 98 -0.21 -9.30 -7.19
N ARG A 99 0.12 -8.20 -7.88
CA ARG A 99 -0.56 -7.80 -9.12
C ARG A 99 -0.43 -8.86 -10.21
N ALA A 100 0.77 -9.41 -10.40
CA ALA A 100 1.00 -10.45 -11.40
C ALA A 100 0.17 -11.71 -11.09
N PHE A 101 0.12 -12.12 -9.82
CA PHE A 101 -0.72 -13.22 -9.36
C PHE A 101 -2.21 -12.94 -9.59
N LEU A 102 -2.71 -11.77 -9.19
CA LEU A 102 -4.13 -11.42 -9.39
C LEU A 102 -4.50 -11.31 -10.87
N ALA A 103 -3.55 -11.01 -11.76
CA ALA A 103 -3.78 -10.96 -13.21
C ALA A 103 -3.96 -12.34 -13.86
N THR A 104 -3.56 -13.43 -13.18
CA THR A 104 -3.80 -14.80 -13.69
C THR A 104 -5.22 -15.30 -13.47
N ASP A 105 -6.07 -14.48 -12.82
CA ASP A 105 -7.43 -14.84 -12.44
C ASP A 105 -7.51 -16.09 -11.55
N PRO A 106 -6.83 -16.08 -10.39
CA PRO A 106 -6.74 -17.25 -9.53
C PRO A 106 -8.11 -17.62 -8.96
N ASP A 107 -8.32 -18.91 -8.69
CA ASP A 107 -9.49 -19.39 -7.96
C ASP A 107 -9.48 -18.83 -6.52
N LEU A 108 -10.30 -17.81 -6.29
CA LEU A 108 -10.44 -17.15 -4.99
C LEU A 108 -11.15 -18.01 -3.94
N SER A 109 -11.84 -19.08 -4.36
CA SER A 109 -12.50 -20.01 -3.45
C SER A 109 -11.56 -21.09 -2.91
N ARG A 110 -10.35 -21.22 -3.48
CA ARG A 110 -9.39 -22.26 -3.08
C ARG A 110 -9.06 -22.14 -1.59
N PRO A 111 -8.93 -23.27 -0.87
CA PRO A 111 -8.49 -23.28 0.52
C PRO A 111 -7.02 -22.87 0.65
N VAL A 112 -6.71 -22.13 1.72
CA VAL A 112 -5.37 -21.77 2.16
C VAL A 112 -5.23 -22.11 3.64
N LYS A 113 -4.25 -22.94 3.99
CA LYS A 113 -3.87 -23.20 5.38
C LYS A 113 -3.08 -22.02 5.94
N LEU A 114 -3.40 -21.59 7.16
CA LEU A 114 -2.69 -20.47 7.80
C LEU A 114 -1.29 -20.87 8.30
N VAL A 115 -1.11 -22.14 8.65
CA VAL A 115 0.16 -22.75 9.07
C VAL A 115 0.39 -24.01 8.24
N GLN A 116 1.39 -23.97 7.35
CA GLN A 116 1.59 -25.02 6.34
C GLN A 116 1.98 -26.37 6.94
N ASP A 117 2.85 -26.36 7.96
CA ASP A 117 3.39 -27.59 8.58
C ASP A 117 2.49 -28.15 9.70
N ASP A 118 1.35 -27.51 9.98
CA ASP A 118 0.40 -27.98 11.00
C ASP A 118 -0.81 -28.67 10.35
N PRO A 119 -1.01 -29.98 10.57
CA PRO A 119 -2.17 -30.70 10.05
C PRO A 119 -3.50 -30.21 10.65
N ALA A 120 -3.49 -29.62 11.85
CA ALA A 120 -4.66 -29.06 12.52
C ALA A 120 -4.89 -27.58 12.18
N SER A 121 -4.10 -27.00 11.28
CA SER A 121 -4.19 -25.58 10.94
C SER A 121 -5.56 -25.20 10.35
N ASP A 122 -6.10 -24.09 10.85
CA ASP A 122 -7.27 -23.45 10.27
C ASP A 122 -7.07 -23.16 8.78
N THR A 123 -8.16 -23.29 8.03
CA THR A 123 -8.19 -23.06 6.59
C THR A 123 -9.18 -21.95 6.28
N VAL A 124 -8.75 -20.98 5.47
CA VAL A 124 -9.58 -19.89 4.94
C VAL A 124 -9.61 -19.96 3.42
N THR A 125 -10.52 -19.25 2.77
CA THR A 125 -10.43 -19.07 1.31
C THR A 125 -9.35 -18.04 0.96
N LEU A 126 -8.80 -18.14 -0.25
CA LEU A 126 -7.90 -17.11 -0.77
C LEU A 126 -8.55 -15.71 -0.78
N ASP A 127 -9.85 -15.62 -1.09
CA ASP A 127 -10.62 -14.38 -1.00
C ASP A 127 -10.56 -13.75 0.39
N GLN A 128 -10.84 -14.54 1.44
CA GLN A 128 -10.81 -14.08 2.84
C GLN A 128 -9.43 -13.61 3.25
N LEU A 129 -8.38 -14.34 2.85
CA LEU A 129 -6.99 -13.96 3.12
C LEU A 129 -6.62 -12.63 2.44
N LEU A 130 -7.01 -12.43 1.18
CA LEU A 130 -6.76 -11.17 0.46
C LEU A 130 -7.52 -10.00 1.10
N TRP A 131 -8.78 -10.20 1.49
CA TRP A 131 -9.54 -9.18 2.23
C TRP A 131 -8.90 -8.86 3.59
N HIS A 132 -8.37 -9.86 4.30
CA HIS A 132 -7.61 -9.64 5.52
C HIS A 132 -6.42 -8.70 5.25
N VAL A 133 -5.57 -9.02 4.28
CA VAL A 133 -4.38 -8.20 3.94
C VAL A 133 -4.78 -6.77 3.54
N MET A 134 -5.76 -6.62 2.66
CA MET A 134 -6.19 -5.31 2.16
C MET A 134 -6.80 -4.43 3.26
N THR A 135 -7.64 -5.00 4.12
CA THR A 135 -8.22 -4.25 5.27
C THR A 135 -7.17 -3.98 6.36
N HIS A 136 -6.17 -4.85 6.47
CA HIS A 136 -5.02 -4.66 7.35
C HIS A 136 -4.17 -3.46 6.95
N GLU A 137 -3.89 -3.32 5.65
CA GLU A 137 -3.23 -2.14 5.11
C GLU A 137 -4.01 -0.85 5.38
N VAL A 138 -5.33 -0.83 5.15
CA VAL A 138 -6.17 0.36 5.39
C VAL A 138 -6.05 0.83 6.85
N ARG A 139 -6.09 -0.11 7.80
CA ARG A 139 -5.99 0.18 9.23
C ARG A 139 -4.68 0.89 9.59
N HIS A 140 -3.53 0.34 9.15
CA HIS A 140 -2.23 0.92 9.46
C HIS A 140 -1.92 2.17 8.63
N THR A 141 -2.47 2.27 7.41
CA THR A 141 -2.41 3.49 6.61
C THR A 141 -3.12 4.64 7.33
N ALA A 142 -4.29 4.40 7.93
CA ALA A 142 -4.99 5.42 8.72
C ALA A 142 -4.16 5.88 9.95
N GLN A 143 -3.43 4.95 10.59
CA GLN A 143 -2.48 5.29 11.65
C GLN A 143 -1.35 6.19 11.12
N ILE A 144 -0.71 5.82 10.01
CA ILE A 144 0.34 6.64 9.38
C ILE A 144 -0.18 8.05 9.06
N VAL A 145 -1.35 8.16 8.45
CA VAL A 145 -1.98 9.46 8.13
C VAL A 145 -2.22 10.29 9.40
N THR A 146 -2.53 9.65 10.53
CA THR A 146 -2.70 10.32 11.82
C THR A 146 -1.35 10.84 12.34
N LEU A 147 -0.28 10.05 12.27
CA LEU A 147 1.07 10.46 12.66
C LEU A 147 1.57 11.64 11.81
N ILE A 148 1.33 11.61 10.49
CA ILE A 148 1.63 12.72 9.57
C ILE A 148 0.98 14.03 10.06
N ARG A 149 -0.29 13.97 10.49
CA ARG A 149 -0.99 15.16 11.02
C ARG A 149 -0.42 15.63 12.35
N GLN A 150 -0.02 14.71 13.24
CA GLN A 150 0.60 15.08 14.53
C GLN A 150 1.94 15.81 14.33
N LEU A 151 2.65 15.51 13.24
CA LEU A 151 3.87 16.21 12.82
C LEU A 151 3.60 17.57 12.17
N GLY A 152 2.34 17.97 11.99
CA GLY A 152 1.95 19.25 11.39
C GLY A 152 1.84 19.25 9.87
N HIS A 153 1.93 18.08 9.22
CA HIS A 153 1.83 17.95 7.77
C HIS A 153 0.39 17.67 7.30
N THR A 154 0.07 18.05 6.06
CA THR A 154 -1.22 17.74 5.43
C THR A 154 -1.10 16.48 4.57
N PRO A 155 -1.63 15.31 4.99
CA PRO A 155 -1.49 14.07 4.23
C PRO A 155 -2.29 14.09 2.92
N PRO A 156 -1.93 13.24 1.94
CA PRO A 156 -2.68 13.12 0.70
C PRO A 156 -4.11 12.62 0.93
N TRP A 157 -5.02 12.97 0.00
CA TRP A 157 -6.36 12.41 -0.03
C TRP A 157 -6.31 10.99 -0.63
N LEU A 158 -6.53 9.98 0.22
CA LEU A 158 -6.41 8.56 -0.12
C LEU A 158 -7.76 7.84 -0.29
N ASP A 159 -8.89 8.55 -0.20
CA ASP A 159 -10.20 7.90 -0.26
C ASP A 159 -10.46 7.31 -1.66
N TYR A 160 -11.14 6.18 -1.72
CA TYR A 160 -11.47 5.47 -2.97
C TYR A 160 -12.01 6.37 -4.09
N LEU A 161 -12.91 7.31 -3.76
CA LEU A 161 -13.51 8.22 -4.75
C LEU A 161 -12.47 9.11 -5.45
N ARG A 162 -11.28 9.34 -4.87
CA ARG A 162 -10.20 10.07 -5.52
C ARG A 162 -9.65 9.34 -6.75
N PHE A 163 -9.73 8.01 -6.76
CA PHE A 163 -9.09 7.14 -7.76
C PHE A 163 -10.05 6.68 -8.85
N VAL A 164 -11.37 6.69 -8.59
CA VAL A 164 -12.37 6.20 -9.54
C VAL A 164 -13.25 7.28 -10.15
N ARG A 165 -13.17 8.53 -9.66
CA ARG A 165 -13.91 9.64 -10.27
C ARG A 165 -13.46 9.83 -11.72
N PRO A 166 -14.41 9.98 -12.67
CA PRO A 166 -14.10 10.43 -14.02
C PRO A 166 -13.31 11.73 -13.93
N GLN A 167 -12.13 11.77 -14.58
CA GLN A 167 -11.42 13.03 -14.72
C GLN A 167 -12.24 13.93 -15.64
N PRO A 168 -12.42 15.22 -15.30
CA PRO A 168 -13.06 16.14 -16.23
C PRO A 168 -12.27 16.12 -17.54
N VAL A 169 -12.97 15.90 -18.65
CA VAL A 169 -12.39 16.04 -19.99
C VAL A 169 -11.85 17.47 -20.06
N PRO A 170 -10.57 17.67 -20.43
CA PRO A 170 -10.04 19.00 -20.64
C PRO A 170 -10.98 19.71 -21.62
N VAL A 171 -11.59 20.82 -21.18
CA VAL A 171 -12.33 21.69 -22.09
C VAL A 171 -11.30 22.16 -23.10
N ALA A 172 -11.41 21.66 -24.34
CA ALA A 172 -10.61 22.17 -25.43
C ALA A 172 -10.83 23.68 -25.46
N ALA A 173 -9.76 24.46 -25.28
CA ALA A 173 -9.83 25.89 -25.47
C ALA A 173 -10.37 26.13 -26.88
N SER A 174 -11.60 26.63 -26.99
CA SER A 174 -12.19 26.99 -28.26
C SER A 174 -11.33 28.10 -28.85
N ALA A 175 -10.53 27.77 -29.85
CA ALA A 175 -9.96 28.74 -30.76
C ALA A 175 -11.12 29.35 -31.56
N ASN A 176 -11.73 30.39 -31.01
CA ASN A 176 -12.73 31.19 -31.72
C ASN A 176 -12.72 32.64 -31.19
N GLU A 177 -11.54 33.26 -31.20
CA GLU A 177 -11.37 34.71 -31.15
C GLU A 177 -10.18 35.08 -32.07
N ALA A 178 -10.36 34.90 -33.37
CA ALA A 178 -9.44 35.42 -34.37
C ALA A 178 -10.14 35.53 -35.73
N GLU A 179 -11.25 36.27 -35.80
CA GLU A 179 -11.82 36.75 -37.07
C GLU A 179 -12.89 37.82 -36.79
N ALA A 180 -12.44 39.02 -36.41
CA ALA A 180 -13.21 40.26 -36.51
C ALA A 180 -12.31 41.46 -36.24
N ASP A 181 -11.32 41.70 -37.11
CA ASP A 181 -10.70 43.03 -37.27
C ASP A 181 -9.90 43.05 -38.59
N GLU A 182 -10.60 42.85 -39.70
CA GLU A 182 -10.14 43.30 -41.01
C GLU A 182 -11.38 43.53 -41.88
N GLU A 183 -12.00 44.70 -41.77
CA GLU A 183 -12.64 45.40 -42.89
C GLU A 183 -12.98 46.86 -42.50
N LEU A 184 -12.17 47.77 -43.07
CA LEU A 184 -12.48 49.13 -43.55
C LEU A 184 -12.99 50.20 -42.57
#